data_AF-A0A8H9QX25-F1
#
_entry.id   AF-A0A8H9QX25-F1
#
_cell.length_a   1.000
_cell.length_b   1.000
_cell.length_c   1.000
_cell.angle_alpha   90.00
_cell.angle_beta   90.00
_cell.angle_gamma   90.00
#
_symmetry.space_group_name_H-M   'P 1'
#
loop_
_entity.id
_entity.type
_entity.pdbx_description
1 polymer ?
#
loop_
_entity_poly.entity_id
_entity_poly.type
_entity_poly.pdbx_seq_one_letter_code
_entity_poly.pdbx_strand_id
1 'polypeptide(L)'
;MDRLNNRILIKKEVVKIVNGRRQKEEPIEFYPCWSEVLDLYGKELYEAMSMKLENTVVFKVRYCRKLEELRNKKDFFIEWQGRKYSIYQADFLGYNKKFIKLKCNEVL
;
A
#
# COMPACT_ATOMS: atom_id res chain seq x y z
N MET A 1 -19.94 9.26 -3.87
CA MET A 1 -19.78 9.05 -2.42
C MET A 1 -18.61 8.11 -2.24
N ASP A 2 -17.52 8.58 -1.64
CA ASP A 2 -16.40 7.72 -1.25
C ASP A 2 -16.91 6.62 -0.30
N ARG A 3 -16.72 5.35 -0.63
CA ARG A 3 -17.11 4.22 0.22
C ARG A 3 -15.87 3.44 0.62
N LEU A 4 -15.36 3.74 1.81
CA LEU A 4 -14.30 2.99 2.47
C LEU A 4 -14.85 1.66 3.01
N ASN A 5 -15.10 0.70 2.12
CA ASN A 5 -15.80 -0.55 2.41
C ASN A 5 -14.87 -1.77 2.52
N ASN A 6 -13.57 -1.60 2.31
CA ASN A 6 -12.60 -2.68 2.39
C ASN A 6 -11.71 -2.50 3.62
N ARG A 7 -11.49 -3.58 4.39
CA ARG A 7 -10.57 -3.58 5.52
C ARG A 7 -9.20 -4.02 5.03
N ILE A 8 -8.18 -3.20 5.25
CA ILE A 8 -6.79 -3.50 4.91
C ILE A 8 -5.91 -3.40 6.15
N LEU A 9 -4.77 -4.09 6.11
CA LEU A 9 -3.76 -4.02 7.15
C LEU A 9 -2.43 -3.58 6.55
N ILE A 10 -1.95 -2.41 6.96
CA ILE A 10 -0.61 -1.97 6.63
C ILE A 10 0.36 -2.66 7.59
N LYS A 11 1.38 -3.32 7.06
CA LYS A 11 2.46 -3.97 7.83
C LYS A 11 3.81 -3.36 7.49
N LYS A 12 4.74 -3.50 8.43
CA LYS A 12 6.13 -3.07 8.27
C LYS A 12 7.06 -4.28 8.31
N GLU A 13 7.88 -4.45 7.28
CA GLU A 13 8.97 -5.43 7.27
C GLU A 13 10.07 -4.97 8.23
N VAL A 14 10.55 -5.91 9.05
CA VAL A 14 11.64 -5.67 9.99
C VAL A 14 12.83 -6.51 9.58
N VAL A 15 13.97 -5.84 9.45
CA VAL A 15 15.25 -6.49 9.16
C VAL A 15 16.17 -6.27 10.33
N LYS A 16 16.57 -7.35 10.99
CA LYS A 16 17.55 -7.33 12.06
C LYS A 16 18.89 -7.78 11.53
N ILE A 17 19.96 -7.09 11.94
CA ILE A 17 21.31 -7.51 11.63
C ILE A 17 21.81 -8.34 12.81
N VAL A 18 22.05 -9.62 12.58
CA VAL A 18 22.62 -10.54 13.57
C VAL A 18 23.90 -11.12 12.99
N ASN A 19 25.02 -10.93 13.69
CA ASN A 19 26.36 -11.34 13.24
C ASN A 19 26.72 -10.85 11.83
N GLY A 20 26.40 -9.58 11.52
CA GLY A 20 26.69 -8.96 10.22
C GLY A 20 25.80 -9.43 9.06
N ARG A 21 24.87 -10.36 9.28
CA ARG A 21 23.90 -10.82 8.27
C ARG A 21 22.52 -10.23 8.52
N ARG A 22 21.86 -9.79 7.44
CA ARG A 22 20.46 -9.33 7.48
C ARG A 22 19.54 -10.53 7.60
N GLN A 23 18.75 -10.60 8.66
CA GLN A 23 17.71 -11.59 8.86
C GLN A 23 16.35 -10.87 8.82
N LYS A 24 15.41 -11.41 8.05
CA LYS A 24 14.02 -10.93 8.03
C LYS A 24 13.29 -11.52 9.23
N GLU A 25 12.67 -10.66 10.03
CA GLU A 25 11.77 -11.08 11.11
C GLU A 25 10.31 -11.07 10.65
N GLU A 26 9.43 -11.52 11.53
CA GLU A 26 7.99 -11.42 11.33
C GLU A 26 7.57 -9.96 11.13
N PRO A 27 6.81 -9.64 10.07
CA PRO A 27 6.34 -8.29 9.83
C PRO A 27 5.42 -7.79 10.95
N ILE A 28 5.62 -6.53 11.36
CA ILE A 28 4.84 -5.92 12.44
C ILE A 28 3.57 -5.29 11.85
N GLU A 29 2.43 -5.50 12.52
CA GLU A 29 1.19 -4.80 12.23
C GLU A 29 1.33 -3.29 12.48
N PHE A 30 1.27 -2.51 11.41
CA PHE A 30 1.46 -1.07 11.50
C PHE A 30 0.13 -0.34 11.70
N TYR A 31 -0.83 -0.51 10.78
CA TYR A 31 -2.09 0.21 10.86
C TYR A 31 -3.22 -0.52 10.13
N PRO A 32 -4.19 -1.09 10.87
CA PRO A 32 -5.41 -1.60 10.27
C PRO A 32 -6.38 -0.44 9.97
N CYS A 33 -6.91 -0.37 8.75
CA CYS A 33 -7.80 0.71 8.37
C CYS A 33 -8.83 0.32 7.30
N TRP A 34 -9.82 1.19 7.12
CA TRP A 34 -10.77 1.09 6.02
C TRP A 34 -10.23 1.84 4.80
N SER A 35 -10.32 1.20 3.64
CA SER A 35 -9.94 1.74 2.35
C SER A 35 -11.08 1.61 1.34
N GLU A 36 -11.08 2.50 0.36
CA GLU A 36 -11.74 2.29 -0.92
C GLU A 36 -10.71 1.67 -1.86
N VAL A 37 -11.07 0.55 -2.48
CA VAL A 37 -10.20 -0.12 -3.44
C VAL A 37 -10.54 0.44 -4.82
N LEU A 38 -9.60 1.20 -5.35
CA LEU A 38 -9.64 1.73 -6.70
C LEU A 38 -8.83 0.78 -7.57
N ASP A 39 -9.57 0.00 -8.34
CA ASP A 39 -9.00 -0.92 -9.30
C ASP A 39 -8.65 -0.18 -10.60
N LEU A 40 -7.52 -0.55 -11.23
CA LEU A 40 -7.06 0.08 -12.47
C LEU A 40 -7.77 -0.44 -13.72
N TYR A 41 -8.67 -1.43 -13.63
CA TYR A 41 -9.41 -1.95 -14.79
C TYR A 41 -10.40 -0.93 -15.40
N GLY A 42 -10.56 0.25 -14.79
CA GLY A 42 -11.41 1.32 -15.31
C GLY A 42 -10.75 2.11 -16.43
N LYS A 43 -10.88 1.63 -17.69
CA LYS A 43 -11.01 2.40 -18.96
C LYS A 43 -9.99 3.50 -19.35
N GLU A 44 -9.05 3.90 -18.48
CA GLU A 44 -8.19 5.10 -18.69
C GLU A 44 -6.72 4.77 -19.00
N LEU A 45 -6.35 3.52 -19.25
CA LEU A 45 -4.95 3.11 -19.51
C LEU A 45 -4.83 2.15 -20.70
N TYR A 46 -5.41 2.53 -21.84
CA TYR A 46 -5.31 1.78 -23.10
C TYR A 46 -3.91 1.82 -23.77
N GLU A 47 -2.90 2.44 -23.16
CA GLU A 47 -1.61 2.70 -23.81
C GLU A 47 -0.35 2.20 -23.08
N ALA A 48 -0.44 1.54 -21.92
CA ALA A 48 0.75 1.11 -21.19
C ALA A 48 0.89 -0.43 -21.13
N MET A 49 1.70 -1.00 -22.03
CA MET A 49 2.45 -2.26 -21.88
C MET A 49 1.90 -3.33 -20.88
N SER A 50 1.02 -4.20 -21.41
CA SER A 50 0.28 -5.32 -20.78
C SER A 50 0.78 -5.89 -19.45
N MET A 51 2.06 -6.24 -19.28
CA MET A 51 2.50 -7.10 -18.16
C MET A 51 2.60 -6.41 -16.80
N LYS A 52 2.76 -5.09 -16.74
CA LYS A 52 3.02 -4.37 -15.47
C LYS A 52 1.73 -3.90 -14.79
N LEU A 53 0.64 -3.79 -15.54
CA LEU A 53 -0.66 -3.33 -15.03
C LEU A 53 -1.52 -4.43 -14.41
N GLU A 54 -1.33 -5.69 -14.79
CA GLU A 54 -2.18 -6.80 -14.36
C GLU A 54 -2.24 -6.97 -12.83
N ASN A 55 -1.23 -6.48 -12.10
CA ASN A 55 -1.12 -6.64 -10.65
C ASN A 55 -1.21 -5.34 -9.85
N THR A 56 -1.62 -4.21 -10.46
CA THR A 56 -1.61 -2.90 -9.77
C THR A 56 -2.96 -2.59 -9.12
N VAL A 57 -2.95 -2.22 -7.83
CA VAL A 57 -4.15 -1.84 -7.06
C VAL A 57 -3.90 -0.51 -6.34
N VAL A 58 -4.91 0.37 -6.29
CA VAL A 58 -4.83 1.63 -5.56
C VAL A 58 -5.75 1.61 -4.34
N PHE A 59 -5.18 1.70 -3.14
CA PHE A 59 -5.94 1.81 -1.90
C PHE A 59 -6.07 3.28 -1.50
N LYS A 60 -7.30 3.79 -1.47
CA LYS A 60 -7.60 5.13 -0.94
C LYS A 60 -7.99 5.01 0.53
N VAL A 61 -7.18 5.56 1.42
CA VAL A 61 -7.37 5.51 2.88
C VAL A 61 -7.55 6.91 3.46
N ARG A 62 -8.20 7.01 4.62
CA ARG A 62 -8.24 8.26 5.38
C ARG A 62 -6.84 8.62 5.87
N TYR A 63 -6.50 9.90 5.71
CA TYR A 63 -5.25 10.43 6.24
C TYR A 63 -5.25 10.36 7.77
N CYS A 64 -4.10 9.96 8.34
CA CYS A 64 -3.77 10.21 9.73
C CYS A 64 -2.26 10.45 9.85
N ARG A 65 -1.82 11.11 10.92
CA ARG A 65 -0.41 11.48 11.11
C ARG A 65 0.54 10.26 11.10
N LYS A 66 0.06 9.09 11.53
CA LYS A 66 0.82 7.83 11.50
C LYS A 66 1.24 7.43 10.07
N LEU A 67 0.40 7.73 9.07
CA LEU A 67 0.67 7.39 7.67
C LEU A 67 1.74 8.28 7.01
N GLU A 68 2.22 9.33 7.67
CA GLU A 68 3.37 10.11 7.19
C GLU A 68 4.63 9.24 7.05
N GLU A 69 4.76 8.17 7.84
CA GLU A 69 5.89 7.22 7.72
C GLU A 69 5.92 6.51 6.36
N LEU A 70 4.76 6.39 5.68
CA LEU A 70 4.68 5.82 4.34
C LEU A 70 5.33 6.68 3.25
N ARG A 71 5.76 7.92 3.56
CA ARG A 71 6.68 8.65 2.67
C ARG A 71 7.96 7.84 2.44
N ASN A 72 8.43 7.12 3.46
CA ASN A 72 9.50 6.13 3.35
C ASN A 72 8.93 4.69 3.26
N LYS A 73 8.14 4.44 2.21
CA LYS A 73 7.43 3.19 1.90
C LYS A 73 8.26 1.91 1.77
N LYS A 74 9.61 1.96 1.77
CA LYS A 74 10.46 0.81 1.39
C LYS A 74 10.22 -0.43 2.24
N ASP A 75 9.89 -0.23 3.52
CA ASP A 75 9.69 -1.31 4.47
C ASP A 75 8.19 -1.58 4.72
N PHE A 76 7.28 -1.08 3.88
CA PHE A 76 5.84 -1.19 4.11
C PHE A 76 5.12 -1.94 2.99
N PHE A 77 4.13 -2.74 3.38
CA PHE A 77 3.22 -3.42 2.47
C PHE A 77 1.81 -3.47 3.06
N ILE A 78 0.84 -3.80 2.21
CA ILE A 78 -0.56 -3.94 2.58
C ILE A 78 -0.95 -5.41 2.46
N GLU A 79 -1.66 -5.92 3.45
CA GLU A 79 -2.41 -7.16 3.34
C GLU A 79 -3.89 -6.87 3.17
N TRP A 80 -4.47 -7.53 2.17
CA TRP A 80 -5.88 -7.44 1.86
C TRP A 80 -6.33 -8.77 1.26
N GLN A 81 -7.43 -9.34 1.77
CA GLN A 81 -7.99 -10.62 1.31
C GLN A 81 -6.97 -11.78 1.25
N GLY A 82 -6.02 -11.82 2.19
CA GLY A 82 -4.97 -12.86 2.23
C GLY A 82 -3.84 -12.69 1.21
N ARG A 83 -3.84 -11.59 0.45
CA ARG A 83 -2.80 -11.24 -0.53
C ARG A 83 -1.92 -10.11 -0.03
N LYS A 84 -0.66 -10.09 -0.47
CA LYS A 84 0.34 -9.08 -0.13
C LYS A 84 0.51 -8.09 -1.28
N TYR A 85 0.50 -6.80 -0.96
CA TYR A 85 0.64 -5.71 -1.92
C TYR A 85 1.78 -4.78 -1.51
N SER A 86 2.82 -4.69 -2.36
CA SER A 86 3.96 -3.80 -2.14
C SER A 86 3.61 -2.36 -2.51
N ILE A 87 3.90 -1.40 -1.62
CA ILE A 87 3.60 0.01 -1.86
C ILE A 87 4.73 0.65 -2.69
N TYR A 88 4.45 1.04 -3.93
CA TYR A 88 5.45 1.71 -4.79
C TYR A 88 5.21 3.23 -4.90
N GLN A 89 4.03 3.73 -4.51
CA GLN A 89 3.79 5.18 -4.42
C GLN A 89 2.73 5.50 -3.35
N ALA A 90 2.99 6.53 -2.54
CA ALA A 90 2.03 7.08 -1.58
C ALA A 90 1.76 8.54 -1.94
N ASP A 91 0.54 8.83 -2.38
CA ASP A 91 0.09 10.15 -2.81
C ASP A 91 -0.78 10.80 -1.73
N PHE A 92 -0.32 11.92 -1.18
CA PHE A 92 -0.96 12.65 -0.09
C PHE A 92 -1.93 13.76 -0.58
N LEU A 93 -2.27 13.76 -1.88
CA LEU A 93 -3.28 14.63 -2.49
C LEU A 93 -3.14 16.12 -2.12
N GLY A 94 -1.92 16.65 -2.23
CA GLY A 94 -1.66 18.09 -2.03
C GLY A 94 -1.90 18.60 -0.61
N TYR A 95 -1.66 17.78 0.42
CA TYR A 95 -1.75 18.18 1.85
C TYR A 95 -3.13 18.60 2.36
N ASN A 96 -4.22 18.25 1.66
CA ASN A 96 -5.59 18.45 2.19
C ASN A 96 -5.85 17.60 3.45
N LYS A 97 -4.95 16.65 3.80
CA LYS A 97 -5.03 15.80 5.01
C LYS A 97 -6.36 15.06 5.17
N LYS A 98 -7.05 14.77 4.06
CA LYS A 98 -8.31 14.00 4.05
C LYS A 98 -8.06 12.54 3.70
N PHE A 99 -7.36 12.30 2.59
CA PHE A 99 -7.11 10.97 2.06
C PHE A 99 -5.68 10.83 1.55
N ILE A 100 -5.23 9.58 1.47
CA ILE A 100 -3.98 9.18 0.85
C ILE A 100 -4.32 8.09 -0.17
N LYS A 101 -3.73 8.12 -1.36
CA LYS A 101 -3.79 7.03 -2.33
C LYS A 101 -2.49 6.25 -2.27
N LEU A 102 -2.58 4.96 -1.93
CA LEU A 102 -1.46 4.03 -1.89
C LEU A 102 -1.51 3.18 -3.15
N LYS A 103 -0.62 3.44 -4.11
CA LYS A 103 -0.49 2.62 -5.31
C LYS A 103 0.43 1.44 -5.00
N CYS A 104 -0.07 0.26 -5.27
CA CYS A 104 0.56 -0.98 -4.87
C CYS A 104 0.59 -2.00 -6.01
N ASN A 105 1.55 -2.91 -5.96
CA ASN A 105 1.59 -4.10 -6.83
C ASN A 105 1.39 -5.35 -5.98
N GLU A 106 0.52 -6.25 -6.42
CA GLU A 106 0.39 -7.59 -5.85
C GLU A 106 1.74 -8.32 -5.93
N VAL A 107 2.12 -8.95 -4.82
CA VAL A 107 3.31 -9.78 -4.71
C VAL A 107 2.83 -11.19 -4.46
N LEU A 108 3.01 -12.06 -5.47
CA LEU A 108 2.76 -13.50 -5.38
C LEU A 108 3.86 -14.19 -4.55
#